data_AF-A0A218ZW29-F1
#
_entry.id   AF-A0A218ZW29-F1
#
_cell.length_a   1.000
_cell.length_b   1.000
_cell.length_c   1.000
_cell.angle_alpha   90.00
_cell.angle_beta   90.00
_cell.angle_gamma   90.00
#
_symmetry.space_group_name_H-M   'P 1'
#
loop_
_entity.id
_entity.type
_entity.pdbx_description
1 polymer ?
#
loop_
_entity_poly.entity_id
_entity_poly.type
_entity_poly.pdbx_seq_one_letter_code
_entity_poly.pdbx_strand_id
1 'polypeptide(L)'
;MVFKEKYTELRENRNVMLWYGNLQNGSKITADVYLRTLGLYLEIMKTTPEQIISDAKSEEWKLRNDFMGFIKKMQENKKAGSYLTRYKRVLVSWCRFNGVDPDLRIVKISGANLSPTTMNERVPLKNELKRILNTATMRGKVIIGLLAFSGLRPESLGNYDASDAIRVGDIEGLQIKDGNVEFSTLPAVLRIRQSQVQLSKKGHSYFTFIPEQLAEYITTYLKFRIQSGENVTMNSPIITHDPKGTKKEEGNKNQNAGRILKTLFLERDVRDAIKSAGFQWRPYVMRAYFSTQLDIAEAKGLVSHNWREFWHGHTGDISARYSTNKVLPKEIIEEMRTAYKKCEPYLTTDTPEGISQQDSIRLLRESTINAISIYADLTLSQEEKERLFSLNVDEFNEELRRLAKKSRMQNENNGNRNKIITVKELENYLDRKWELISIFPAGDRAVVRLPD
;
A
#
# COMPACT_ATOMS: atom_id res chain seq x y z
N MET A 1 26.57 -23.68 9.95
CA MET A 1 25.70 -24.49 9.08
C MET A 1 25.53 -23.74 7.76
N VAL A 2 26.13 -24.24 6.68
CA VAL A 2 25.85 -23.70 5.33
C VAL A 2 24.46 -24.22 4.97
N PHE A 3 23.51 -23.30 4.79
CA PHE A 3 22.13 -23.64 4.44
C PHE A 3 22.15 -24.26 3.03
N LYS A 4 22.02 -25.58 2.89
CA LYS A 4 21.88 -26.22 1.58
C LYS A 4 20.50 -25.87 1.03
N GLU A 5 20.43 -25.33 -0.19
CA GLU A 5 19.14 -25.05 -0.83
C GLU A 5 18.34 -26.36 -0.95
N LYS A 6 17.04 -26.32 -0.63
CA LYS A 6 16.18 -27.50 -0.74
C LYS A 6 15.96 -27.82 -2.23
N TYR A 7 15.94 -29.10 -2.59
CA TYR A 7 15.76 -29.61 -3.96
C TYR A 7 16.90 -29.32 -4.94
N THR A 8 18.13 -29.21 -4.45
CA THR A 8 19.33 -29.04 -5.29
C THR A 8 19.52 -30.17 -6.30
N GLU A 9 19.11 -31.38 -5.97
CA GLU A 9 19.15 -32.57 -6.82
C GLU A 9 18.37 -32.38 -8.14
N LEU A 10 17.30 -31.56 -8.14
CA LEU A 10 16.60 -31.25 -9.38
C LEU A 10 17.44 -30.45 -10.38
N ARG A 11 18.49 -29.77 -9.91
CA ARG A 11 19.41 -29.05 -10.79
C ARG A 11 20.33 -29.97 -11.59
N GLU A 12 20.42 -31.24 -11.23
CA GLU A 12 21.16 -32.27 -11.99
C GLU A 12 20.36 -32.74 -13.21
N ASN A 13 19.04 -32.55 -13.20
CA ASN A 13 18.17 -32.90 -14.32
C ASN A 13 18.25 -31.82 -15.43
N ARG A 14 18.78 -32.22 -16.59
CA ARG A 14 18.96 -31.33 -17.75
C ARG A 14 17.67 -30.66 -18.22
N ASN A 15 16.56 -31.39 -18.32
CA ASN A 15 15.28 -30.84 -18.79
C ASN A 15 14.70 -29.85 -17.78
N VAL A 16 14.80 -30.16 -16.48
CA VAL A 16 14.40 -29.23 -15.42
C VAL A 16 15.23 -27.95 -15.47
N MET A 17 16.54 -28.04 -15.73
CA MET A 17 17.39 -26.86 -15.84
C MET A 17 17.15 -26.04 -17.10
N LEU A 18 16.80 -26.66 -18.24
CA LEU A 18 16.36 -25.93 -19.43
C LEU A 18 15.05 -25.17 -19.17
N TRP A 19 14.08 -25.81 -18.53
CA TRP A 19 12.82 -25.18 -18.12
C TRP A 19 13.05 -24.03 -17.12
N TYR A 20 13.89 -24.27 -16.11
CA TYR A 20 14.27 -23.27 -15.12
C TYR A 20 14.95 -22.06 -15.78
N GLY A 21 15.91 -22.29 -16.67
CA GLY A 21 16.57 -21.22 -17.43
C GLY A 21 15.59 -20.41 -18.28
N ASN A 22 14.65 -21.08 -18.94
CA ASN A 22 13.58 -20.40 -19.68
C ASN A 22 12.70 -19.52 -18.77
N LEU A 23 12.35 -19.99 -17.56
CA LEU A 23 11.63 -19.19 -16.58
C LEU A 23 12.44 -17.99 -16.07
N GLN A 24 13.76 -18.16 -15.89
CA GLN A 24 14.64 -17.08 -15.45
C GLN A 24 14.68 -15.91 -16.42
N ASN A 25 14.55 -16.15 -17.73
CA ASN A 25 14.46 -15.09 -18.74
C ASN A 25 13.27 -14.16 -18.49
N GLY A 26 12.17 -14.65 -17.89
CA GLY A 26 11.04 -13.83 -17.48
C GLY A 26 11.19 -13.27 -16.06
N SER A 27 11.51 -14.13 -15.09
CA SER A 27 11.70 -13.72 -13.69
C SER A 27 12.44 -14.79 -12.89
N LYS A 28 13.60 -14.41 -12.32
CA LYS A 28 14.39 -15.27 -11.44
C LYS A 28 13.61 -15.74 -10.21
N ILE A 29 12.79 -14.87 -9.60
CA ILE A 29 11.93 -15.22 -8.47
C ILE A 29 10.96 -16.33 -8.86
N THR A 30 10.30 -16.19 -10.02
CA THR A 30 9.36 -17.18 -10.52
C THR A 30 10.05 -18.51 -10.73
N ALA A 31 11.23 -18.52 -11.35
CA ALA A 31 12.02 -19.74 -11.57
C ALA A 31 12.35 -20.44 -10.24
N ASP A 32 12.84 -19.72 -9.24
CA ASP A 32 13.19 -20.30 -7.92
C ASP A 32 11.96 -20.77 -7.14
N VAL A 33 10.83 -20.08 -7.26
CA VAL A 33 9.55 -20.50 -6.67
C VAL A 33 9.01 -21.75 -7.37
N TYR A 34 9.12 -21.82 -8.70
CA TYR A 34 8.61 -22.92 -9.51
C TYR A 34 9.44 -24.18 -9.28
N LEU A 35 10.77 -24.08 -9.28
CA LEU A 35 11.68 -25.19 -8.97
C LEU A 35 11.39 -25.79 -7.59
N ARG A 36 11.27 -24.93 -6.56
CA ARG A 36 10.95 -25.40 -5.19
C ARG A 36 9.55 -26.01 -5.08
N THR A 37 8.58 -25.45 -5.80
CA THR A 37 7.20 -25.99 -5.79
C THR A 37 7.14 -27.33 -6.51
N LEU A 38 7.87 -27.48 -7.63
CA LEU A 38 8.02 -28.75 -8.33
C LEU A 38 8.66 -29.78 -7.40
N GLY A 39 9.81 -29.48 -6.79
CA GLY A 39 10.47 -30.38 -5.85
C GLY A 39 9.59 -30.80 -4.68
N LEU A 40 8.84 -29.87 -4.08
CA LEU A 40 7.90 -30.20 -3.01
C LEU A 40 6.73 -31.08 -3.49
N TYR A 41 6.25 -30.88 -4.73
CA TYR A 41 5.23 -31.76 -5.30
C TYR A 41 5.77 -33.19 -5.49
N LEU A 42 6.98 -33.31 -6.07
CA LEU A 42 7.67 -34.57 -6.29
C LEU A 42 7.88 -35.34 -4.99
N GLU A 43 8.33 -34.63 -3.93
CA GLU A 43 8.51 -35.19 -2.59
C GLU A 43 7.19 -35.71 -2.00
N ILE A 44 6.10 -34.93 -2.08
CA ILE A 44 4.81 -35.30 -1.50
C ILE A 44 4.15 -36.46 -2.24
N MET A 45 4.23 -36.44 -3.58
CA MET A 45 3.59 -37.43 -4.45
C MET A 45 4.48 -38.63 -4.74
N LYS A 46 5.73 -38.62 -4.25
CA LYS A 46 6.74 -39.66 -4.49
C LYS A 46 6.88 -39.99 -5.97
N THR A 47 7.03 -38.95 -6.79
CA THR A 47 7.09 -39.06 -8.25
C THR A 47 8.34 -38.33 -8.79
N THR A 48 8.58 -38.40 -10.10
CA THR A 48 9.72 -37.77 -10.79
C THR A 48 9.25 -36.76 -11.84
N PRO A 49 10.10 -35.81 -12.28
CA PRO A 49 9.74 -34.88 -13.34
C PRO A 49 9.26 -35.59 -14.62
N GLU A 50 9.90 -36.69 -14.99
CA GLU A 50 9.59 -37.51 -16.16
C GLU A 50 8.26 -38.25 -15.99
N GLN A 51 8.02 -38.80 -14.79
CA GLN A 51 6.77 -39.50 -14.49
C GLN A 51 5.57 -38.58 -14.60
N ILE A 52 5.67 -37.31 -14.18
CA ILE A 52 4.60 -36.31 -14.39
C ILE A 52 4.25 -36.18 -15.88
N ILE A 53 5.25 -36.17 -16.77
CA ILE A 53 5.02 -36.08 -18.22
C ILE A 53 4.35 -37.36 -18.74
N SER A 54 4.79 -38.53 -18.28
CA SER A 54 4.15 -39.81 -18.61
C SER A 54 2.69 -39.86 -18.16
N ASP A 55 2.42 -39.43 -16.93
CA ASP A 55 1.08 -39.41 -16.34
C ASP A 55 0.16 -38.37 -17.01
N ALA A 56 0.73 -37.29 -17.55
CA ALA A 56 0.01 -36.30 -18.33
C ALA A 56 -0.39 -36.80 -19.72
N LYS A 57 0.37 -37.73 -20.31
CA LYS A 57 0.07 -38.35 -21.62
C LYS A 57 -0.86 -39.56 -21.52
N SER A 58 -1.10 -40.07 -20.32
CA SER A 58 -1.96 -41.23 -20.09
C SER A 58 -3.41 -40.96 -20.53
N GLU A 59 -4.00 -41.91 -21.25
CA GLU A 59 -5.41 -41.87 -21.68
C GLU A 59 -6.40 -41.94 -20.49
N GLU A 60 -5.93 -42.41 -19.32
CA GLU A 60 -6.73 -42.53 -18.10
C GLU A 60 -6.74 -41.26 -17.24
N TRP A 61 -6.19 -40.14 -17.74
CA TRP A 61 -6.14 -38.86 -17.02
C TRP A 61 -5.38 -38.96 -15.68
N LYS A 62 -4.36 -39.81 -15.62
CA LYS A 62 -3.63 -40.14 -14.38
C LYS A 62 -3.15 -38.91 -13.61
N LEU A 63 -2.42 -38.00 -14.26
CA LEU A 63 -1.93 -36.77 -13.60
C LEU A 63 -3.08 -35.92 -13.04
N ARG A 64 -4.21 -35.85 -13.76
CA ARG A 64 -5.39 -35.10 -13.31
C ARG A 64 -5.99 -35.75 -12.06
N ASN A 65 -6.14 -37.07 -12.04
CA ASN A 65 -6.64 -37.81 -10.89
C ASN A 65 -5.72 -37.67 -9.67
N ASP A 66 -4.41 -37.82 -9.87
CA ASP A 66 -3.40 -37.66 -8.84
C ASP A 66 -3.38 -36.23 -8.29
N PHE A 67 -3.54 -35.23 -9.16
CA PHE A 67 -3.62 -33.83 -8.73
C PHE A 67 -4.90 -33.52 -7.94
N MET A 68 -6.04 -34.13 -8.28
CA MET A 68 -7.26 -34.02 -7.48
C MET A 68 -7.08 -34.67 -6.09
N GLY A 69 -6.44 -35.84 -6.03
CA GLY A 69 -6.07 -36.49 -4.77
C GLY A 69 -5.12 -35.65 -3.92
N PHE A 70 -4.10 -35.05 -4.55
CA PHE A 70 -3.20 -34.10 -3.90
C PHE A 70 -3.94 -32.90 -3.31
N ILE A 71 -4.86 -32.27 -4.07
CA ILE A 71 -5.65 -31.14 -3.57
C ILE A 71 -6.45 -31.54 -2.34
N LYS A 72 -7.15 -32.68 -2.39
CA LYS A 72 -7.95 -33.18 -1.27
C LYS A 72 -7.09 -33.36 -0.01
N LYS A 73 -5.97 -34.08 -0.14
CA LYS A 73 -5.00 -34.29 0.95
C LYS A 73 -4.48 -32.97 1.54
N MET A 74 -4.20 -31.98 0.70
CA MET A 74 -3.68 -30.70 1.18
C MET A 74 -4.76 -29.83 1.84
N GLN A 75 -6.01 -29.92 1.39
CA GLN A 75 -7.15 -29.25 2.03
C GLN A 75 -7.49 -29.87 3.39
N GLU A 76 -7.40 -31.20 3.52
CA GLU A 76 -7.49 -31.91 4.81
C GLU A 76 -6.41 -31.39 5.79
N ASN A 77 -5.22 -31.08 5.27
CA ASN A 77 -4.14 -30.42 6.01
C ASN A 77 -4.28 -28.89 6.15
N LYS A 78 -5.50 -28.36 5.94
CA LYS A 78 -5.88 -26.94 6.06
C LYS A 78 -5.02 -25.97 5.24
N LYS A 79 -4.49 -26.42 4.10
CA LYS A 79 -3.73 -25.55 3.19
C LYS A 79 -4.68 -24.68 2.37
N ALA A 80 -4.31 -23.41 2.19
CA ALA A 80 -5.13 -22.44 1.45
C ALA A 80 -5.24 -22.77 -0.05
N GLY A 81 -6.40 -22.48 -0.65
CA GLY A 81 -6.61 -22.70 -2.09
C GLY A 81 -5.66 -21.91 -2.99
N SER A 82 -5.30 -20.69 -2.60
CA SER A 82 -4.30 -19.87 -3.30
C SER A 82 -2.90 -20.51 -3.29
N TYR A 83 -2.55 -21.22 -2.20
CA TYR A 83 -1.32 -22.02 -2.13
C TYR A 83 -1.34 -23.21 -3.10
N LEU A 84 -2.47 -23.91 -3.22
CA LEU A 84 -2.64 -25.05 -4.14
C LEU A 84 -2.68 -24.63 -5.61
N THR A 85 -3.22 -23.44 -5.89
CA THR A 85 -3.23 -22.86 -7.24
C THR A 85 -1.80 -22.70 -7.80
N ARG A 86 -0.80 -22.48 -6.94
CA ARG A 86 0.61 -22.43 -7.37
C ARG A 86 1.09 -23.76 -7.94
N TYR A 87 0.74 -24.88 -7.31
CA TYR A 87 1.09 -26.21 -7.82
C TYR A 87 0.48 -26.46 -9.20
N LYS A 88 -0.80 -26.13 -9.36
CA LYS A 88 -1.49 -26.21 -10.67
C LYS A 88 -0.72 -25.45 -11.75
N ARG A 89 -0.31 -24.20 -11.47
CA ARG A 89 0.46 -23.37 -12.42
C ARG A 89 1.82 -23.98 -12.76
N VAL A 90 2.52 -24.52 -11.77
CA VAL A 90 3.83 -25.15 -11.94
C VAL A 90 3.75 -26.41 -12.80
N LEU A 91 2.79 -27.30 -12.51
CA LEU A 91 2.57 -28.52 -13.28
C LEU A 91 2.18 -28.20 -14.73
N VAL A 92 1.28 -27.24 -14.95
CA VAL A 92 0.92 -26.76 -16.29
C VAL A 92 2.14 -26.20 -17.02
N SER A 93 2.96 -25.39 -16.35
CA SER A 93 4.18 -24.83 -16.94
C SER A 93 5.19 -25.91 -17.32
N TRP A 94 5.43 -26.87 -16.44
CA TRP A 94 6.34 -28.00 -16.67
C TRP A 94 5.88 -28.88 -17.83
N CYS A 95 4.61 -29.29 -17.85
CA CYS A 95 4.08 -30.15 -18.90
C CYS A 95 4.12 -29.44 -20.27
N ARG A 96 3.70 -28.18 -20.33
CA ARG A 96 3.69 -27.40 -21.59
C ARG A 96 5.09 -27.16 -22.13
N PHE A 97 6.07 -26.90 -21.26
CA PHE A 97 7.47 -26.80 -21.67
C PHE A 97 7.97 -28.08 -22.35
N ASN A 98 7.48 -29.23 -21.92
CA ASN A 98 7.79 -30.54 -22.50
C ASN A 98 6.78 -30.97 -23.60
N GLY A 99 5.98 -30.04 -24.14
CA GLY A 99 5.08 -30.30 -25.27
C GLY A 99 3.81 -31.08 -24.92
N VAL A 100 3.39 -31.11 -23.65
CA VAL A 100 2.19 -31.83 -23.20
C VAL A 100 1.19 -30.87 -22.54
N ASP A 101 -0.10 -30.96 -22.88
CA ASP A 101 -1.17 -30.28 -22.15
C ASP A 101 -1.73 -31.21 -21.06
N PRO A 102 -1.55 -30.91 -19.77
CA PRO A 102 -2.01 -31.80 -18.70
C PRO A 102 -3.51 -31.67 -18.39
N ASP A 103 -4.25 -30.85 -19.15
CA ASP A 103 -5.68 -30.55 -19.04
C ASP A 103 -6.19 -30.29 -17.61
N LEU A 104 -5.36 -29.71 -16.75
CA LEU A 104 -5.74 -29.42 -15.35
C LEU A 104 -6.78 -28.29 -15.25
N ARG A 105 -7.20 -27.66 -16.35
CA ARG A 105 -8.16 -26.53 -16.38
C ARG A 105 -9.46 -26.87 -15.64
N ILE A 106 -9.98 -28.08 -15.85
CA ILE A 106 -11.20 -28.58 -15.22
C ILE A 106 -11.10 -28.69 -13.69
N VAL A 107 -9.90 -28.92 -13.15
CA VAL A 107 -9.70 -29.12 -11.71
C VAL A 107 -10.00 -27.83 -10.94
N LYS A 108 -11.07 -27.85 -10.15
CA LYS A 108 -11.49 -26.74 -9.29
C LYS A 108 -10.78 -26.80 -7.94
N ILE A 109 -10.36 -25.64 -7.44
CA ILE A 109 -9.70 -25.50 -6.14
C ILE A 109 -10.53 -24.54 -5.31
N SER A 110 -11.09 -25.03 -4.20
CA SER A 110 -11.87 -24.19 -3.29
C SER A 110 -10.98 -23.11 -2.66
N GLY A 111 -11.49 -21.88 -2.58
CA GLY A 111 -10.75 -20.74 -2.04
C GLY A 111 -9.54 -20.30 -2.86
N ALA A 112 -9.47 -20.63 -4.16
CA ALA A 112 -8.36 -20.26 -5.04
C ALA A 112 -8.10 -18.73 -5.08
N ASN A 113 -9.16 -17.93 -4.99
CA ASN A 113 -9.10 -16.47 -5.02
C ASN A 113 -9.09 -15.84 -3.61
N LEU A 114 -9.13 -16.66 -2.55
CA LEU A 114 -9.07 -16.15 -1.18
C LEU A 114 -7.62 -15.85 -0.81
N SER A 115 -7.41 -14.71 -0.16
CA SER A 115 -6.14 -14.31 0.44
C SER A 115 -6.32 -14.15 1.96
N PRO A 116 -6.34 -15.26 2.73
CA PRO A 116 -6.63 -15.23 4.17
C PRO A 116 -5.70 -14.30 4.95
N THR A 117 -4.44 -14.19 4.51
CA THR A 117 -3.41 -13.37 5.17
C THR A 117 -3.63 -11.87 5.02
N THR A 118 -4.45 -11.42 4.08
CA THR A 118 -4.71 -9.99 3.82
C THR A 118 -6.17 -9.60 4.01
N MET A 119 -7.07 -10.55 4.26
CA MET A 119 -8.51 -10.30 4.34
C MET A 119 -8.89 -9.28 5.42
N ASN A 120 -8.17 -9.30 6.55
CA ASN A 120 -8.37 -8.38 7.67
C ASN A 120 -7.23 -7.35 7.80
N GLU A 121 -6.38 -7.22 6.77
CA GLU A 121 -5.28 -6.25 6.79
C GLU A 121 -5.85 -4.85 6.53
N ARG A 122 -5.67 -3.96 7.50
CA ARG A 122 -6.01 -2.54 7.36
C ARG A 122 -4.76 -1.70 7.17
N VAL A 123 -4.95 -0.55 6.55
CA VAL A 123 -3.91 0.47 6.40
C VAL A 123 -3.69 1.19 7.74
N PRO A 124 -2.44 1.52 8.12
CA PRO A 124 -2.15 2.29 9.33
C PRO A 124 -2.75 3.69 9.28
N LEU A 125 -3.13 4.23 10.42
CA LEU A 125 -3.42 5.67 10.57
C LEU A 125 -2.11 6.47 10.67
N LYS A 126 -2.16 7.79 10.44
CA LYS A 126 -0.98 8.68 10.49
C LYS A 126 -0.23 8.59 11.83
N ASN A 127 -0.94 8.55 12.95
CA ASN A 127 -0.36 8.40 14.29
C ASN A 127 0.25 7.01 14.52
N GLU A 128 -0.30 5.96 13.92
CA GLU A 128 0.26 4.60 14.00
C GLU A 128 1.51 4.46 13.15
N LEU A 129 1.51 5.06 11.95
CA LEU A 129 2.72 5.18 11.13
C LEU A 129 3.81 5.96 11.88
N LYS A 130 3.45 7.05 12.57
CA LYS A 130 4.38 7.80 13.42
C LYS A 130 4.99 6.93 14.51
N ARG A 131 4.18 6.11 15.18
CA ARG A 131 4.68 5.15 16.19
C ARG A 131 5.67 4.14 15.59
N ILE A 132 5.41 3.63 14.39
CA ILE A 132 6.31 2.72 13.67
C ILE A 132 7.61 3.42 13.28
N LEU A 133 7.55 4.66 12.81
CA LEU A 133 8.75 5.44 12.49
C LEU A 133 9.59 5.72 13.74
N ASN A 134 8.96 5.98 14.89
CA ASN A 134 9.66 6.22 16.15
C ASN A 134 10.42 5.00 16.68
N THR A 135 9.97 3.78 16.36
CA THR A 135 10.66 2.54 16.75
C THR A 135 11.66 2.04 15.70
N ALA A 136 11.64 2.62 14.49
CA ALA A 136 12.51 2.20 13.40
C ALA A 136 13.95 2.71 13.58
N THR A 137 14.91 1.91 13.09
CA THR A 137 16.31 2.33 12.94
C THR A 137 16.43 3.45 11.90
N MET A 138 17.58 4.15 11.83
CA MET A 138 17.81 5.17 10.78
C MET A 138 17.57 4.61 9.37
N ARG A 139 18.10 3.41 9.08
CA ARG A 139 17.85 2.71 7.81
C ARG A 139 16.37 2.37 7.65
N GLY A 140 15.73 1.85 8.70
CA GLY A 140 14.31 1.53 8.71
C GLY A 140 13.42 2.73 8.41
N LYS A 141 13.71 3.91 8.98
CA LYS A 141 12.98 5.17 8.70
C LYS A 141 13.04 5.55 7.22
N VAL A 142 14.21 5.45 6.59
CA VAL A 142 14.34 5.72 5.15
C VAL A 142 13.56 4.69 4.33
N ILE A 143 13.64 3.40 4.66
CA ILE A 143 12.88 2.34 3.96
C ILE A 143 11.38 2.60 4.09
N ILE A 144 10.88 2.82 5.31
CA ILE A 144 9.46 3.06 5.58
C ILE A 144 8.99 4.31 4.85
N GLY A 145 9.74 5.41 4.91
CA GLY A 145 9.36 6.65 4.23
C GLY A 145 9.35 6.52 2.71
N LEU A 146 10.31 5.81 2.10
CA LEU A 146 10.27 5.54 0.65
C LEU A 146 9.04 4.69 0.24
N LEU A 147 8.59 3.78 1.11
CA LEU A 147 7.37 2.98 0.84
C LEU A 147 6.09 3.79 1.10
N ALA A 148 6.01 4.48 2.24
CA ALA A 148 4.79 5.12 2.76
C ALA A 148 4.56 6.53 2.25
N PHE A 149 5.63 7.27 1.95
CA PHE A 149 5.54 8.65 1.48
C PHE A 149 5.78 8.74 -0.02
N SER A 150 6.68 7.93 -0.58
CA SER A 150 7.00 7.97 -2.02
C SER A 150 6.35 6.83 -2.82
N GLY A 151 5.68 5.88 -2.17
CA GLY A 151 4.95 4.82 -2.86
C GLY A 151 5.83 3.82 -3.61
N LEU A 152 7.06 3.54 -3.14
CA LEU A 152 7.96 2.60 -3.81
C LEU A 152 7.57 1.14 -3.59
N ARG A 153 8.00 0.24 -4.49
CA ARG A 153 7.94 -1.20 -4.24
C ARG A 153 9.19 -1.58 -3.45
N PRO A 154 9.11 -2.52 -2.49
CA PRO A 154 10.31 -3.01 -1.81
C PRO A 154 11.39 -3.50 -2.79
N GLU A 155 10.98 -4.16 -3.88
CA GLU A 155 11.89 -4.63 -4.94
C GLU A 155 12.62 -3.49 -5.69
N SER A 156 12.07 -2.26 -5.69
CA SER A 156 12.72 -1.09 -6.29
C SER A 156 13.86 -0.56 -5.41
N LEU A 157 13.75 -0.71 -4.09
CA LEU A 157 14.79 -0.29 -3.14
C LEU A 157 16.02 -1.20 -3.18
N GLY A 158 15.79 -2.48 -3.50
CA GLY A 158 16.82 -3.49 -3.67
C GLY A 158 16.15 -4.78 -4.10
N ASN A 159 16.50 -5.27 -5.28
CA ASN A 159 15.77 -6.36 -5.92
C ASN A 159 16.07 -7.73 -5.27
N TYR A 160 15.43 -8.78 -5.80
CA TYR A 160 15.46 -10.12 -5.20
C TYR A 160 16.86 -10.70 -5.00
N ASP A 161 17.75 -10.50 -5.96
CA ASP A 161 19.10 -11.04 -5.95
C ASP A 161 20.20 -10.01 -5.66
N ALA A 162 19.81 -8.77 -5.32
CA ALA A 162 20.69 -7.64 -5.07
C ALA A 162 21.58 -7.24 -6.27
N SER A 163 21.09 -7.45 -7.49
CA SER A 163 21.76 -7.02 -8.72
C SER A 163 21.55 -5.53 -9.03
N ASP A 164 20.44 -4.92 -8.58
CA ASP A 164 20.19 -3.48 -8.75
C ASP A 164 19.29 -2.92 -7.62
N ALA A 165 19.34 -1.61 -7.47
CA ALA A 165 18.63 -0.82 -6.46
C ALA A 165 18.52 0.65 -6.89
N ILE A 166 17.65 1.39 -6.22
CA ILE A 166 17.66 2.85 -6.31
C ILE A 166 18.94 3.42 -5.69
N ARG A 167 19.53 4.39 -6.39
CA ARG A 167 20.81 5.02 -6.08
C ARG A 167 20.61 6.46 -5.62
N VAL A 168 21.63 7.00 -4.98
CA VAL A 168 21.63 8.41 -4.54
C VAL A 168 21.37 9.36 -5.73
N GLY A 169 21.99 9.09 -6.88
CA GLY A 169 21.80 9.87 -8.10
C GLY A 169 20.44 9.73 -8.79
N ASP A 170 19.57 8.85 -8.30
CA ASP A 170 18.17 8.78 -8.76
C ASP A 170 17.31 9.89 -8.14
N ILE A 171 17.82 10.62 -7.13
CA ILE A 171 17.18 11.77 -6.50
C ILE A 171 17.68 13.06 -7.16
N GLU A 172 16.78 13.77 -7.83
CA GLU A 172 17.11 15.06 -8.43
C GLU A 172 17.32 16.12 -7.36
N GLY A 173 18.38 16.92 -7.53
CA GLY A 173 18.71 18.01 -6.61
C GLY A 173 19.42 17.57 -5.33
N LEU A 174 19.59 16.27 -5.08
CA LEU A 174 20.43 15.78 -4.00
C LEU A 174 21.91 15.91 -4.37
N GLN A 175 22.68 16.58 -3.54
CA GLN A 175 24.12 16.75 -3.69
C GLN A 175 24.85 16.24 -2.44
N ILE A 176 26.01 15.61 -2.66
CA ILE A 176 26.96 15.26 -1.61
C ILE A 176 28.21 16.14 -1.81
N LYS A 177 28.46 17.07 -0.89
CA LYS A 177 29.60 18.00 -0.93
C LYS A 177 30.26 18.02 0.44
N ASP A 178 31.57 17.75 0.50
CA ASP A 178 32.37 17.79 1.73
C ASP A 178 31.76 17.01 2.91
N GLY A 179 31.12 15.87 2.61
CA GLY A 179 30.45 15.02 3.60
C GLY A 179 29.07 15.52 4.05
N ASN A 180 28.61 16.67 3.54
CA ASN A 180 27.25 17.16 3.70
C ASN A 180 26.34 16.64 2.58
N VAL A 181 25.07 16.44 2.93
CA VAL A 181 24.00 15.98 2.04
C VAL A 181 22.94 17.05 2.03
N GLU A 182 22.63 17.59 0.85
CA GLU A 182 21.74 18.73 0.66
C GLU A 182 20.76 18.46 -0.48
N PHE A 183 19.54 18.96 -0.34
CA PHE A 183 18.51 18.91 -1.36
C PHE A 183 18.26 20.33 -1.89
N SER A 184 18.39 20.53 -3.20
CA SER A 184 18.16 21.85 -3.81
C SER A 184 16.68 22.26 -3.84
N THR A 185 15.77 21.29 -3.84
CA THR A 185 14.33 21.54 -3.98
C THR A 185 13.54 20.42 -3.31
N LEU A 186 12.50 20.80 -2.55
CA LEU A 186 11.57 19.88 -1.89
C LEU A 186 10.12 20.21 -2.28
N PRO A 187 9.25 19.20 -2.48
CA PRO A 187 9.51 17.76 -2.49
C PRO A 187 10.44 17.36 -3.63
N ALA A 188 11.48 16.55 -3.43
CA ALA A 188 12.48 16.23 -4.46
C ALA A 188 11.99 15.14 -5.43
N VAL A 189 12.38 15.19 -6.71
CA VAL A 189 11.99 14.15 -7.68
C VAL A 189 12.86 12.92 -7.46
N LEU A 190 12.22 11.77 -7.28
CA LEU A 190 12.87 10.46 -7.24
C LEU A 190 12.53 9.67 -8.50
N ARG A 191 13.52 9.44 -9.35
CA ARG A 191 13.36 8.70 -10.61
C ARG A 191 13.50 7.20 -10.40
N ILE A 192 12.50 6.43 -10.82
CA ILE A 192 12.56 4.98 -10.86
C ILE A 192 12.98 4.57 -12.27
N ARG A 193 14.24 4.16 -12.39
CA ARG A 193 14.87 3.77 -13.66
C ARG A 193 14.20 2.53 -14.26
N GLN A 194 14.15 2.48 -15.58
CA GLN A 194 13.95 1.23 -16.30
C GLN A 194 15.26 0.46 -16.25
N SER A 195 15.35 -0.56 -15.39
CA SER A 195 16.51 -1.45 -15.35
C SER A 195 16.25 -2.75 -16.11
N GLN A 196 17.33 -3.40 -16.58
CA GLN A 196 17.26 -4.73 -17.17
C GLN A 196 16.68 -5.79 -16.22
N VAL A 197 16.71 -5.52 -14.91
CA VAL A 197 16.17 -6.37 -13.84
C VAL A 197 14.80 -5.88 -13.34
N GLN A 198 14.13 -5.00 -14.10
CA GLN A 198 12.77 -4.50 -13.90
C GLN A 198 12.50 -3.92 -12.49
N LEU A 199 13.27 -2.89 -12.07
CA LEU A 199 12.89 -2.04 -10.91
C LEU A 199 11.50 -1.40 -11.12
N SER A 200 11.08 -1.26 -12.38
CA SER A 200 9.72 -0.92 -12.81
C SER A 200 9.07 -2.10 -13.53
N LYS A 201 7.96 -2.61 -12.98
CA LYS A 201 7.14 -3.66 -13.62
C LYS A 201 6.41 -3.17 -14.89
N LYS A 202 6.44 -1.86 -15.20
CA LYS A 202 5.89 -1.30 -16.46
C LYS A 202 6.81 -1.53 -17.67
N GLY A 203 8.08 -1.87 -17.44
CA GLY A 203 9.09 -1.80 -18.51
C GLY A 203 9.35 -0.37 -19.01
N HIS A 204 9.01 0.67 -18.24
CA HIS A 204 9.27 2.09 -18.52
C HIS A 204 9.64 2.83 -17.22
N SER A 205 10.45 3.88 -17.32
CA SER A 205 10.79 4.74 -16.18
C SER A 205 9.61 5.60 -15.74
N TYR A 206 9.51 5.89 -14.45
CA TYR A 206 8.56 6.86 -13.88
C TYR A 206 9.24 7.61 -12.74
N PHE A 207 8.55 8.58 -12.13
CA PHE A 207 9.05 9.22 -10.92
C PHE A 207 7.95 9.41 -9.89
N THR A 208 8.40 9.65 -8.67
CA THR A 208 7.59 10.05 -7.52
C THR A 208 8.36 11.16 -6.79
N PHE A 209 7.87 11.58 -5.62
CA PHE A 209 8.50 12.64 -4.85
C PHE A 209 8.98 12.18 -3.47
N ILE A 210 10.00 12.87 -2.96
CA ILE A 210 10.53 12.75 -1.61
C ILE A 210 10.11 14.00 -0.84
N PRO A 211 9.21 13.88 0.15
CA PRO A 211 8.82 15.01 0.98
C PRO A 211 9.94 15.39 1.95
N GLU A 212 9.81 16.56 2.57
CA GLU A 212 10.78 17.10 3.53
C GLU A 212 11.16 16.13 4.65
N GLN A 213 10.17 15.54 5.32
CA GLN A 213 10.40 14.53 6.36
C GLN A 213 11.25 13.35 5.89
N LEU A 214 11.06 12.88 4.65
CA LEU A 214 11.88 11.80 4.10
C LEU A 214 13.27 12.27 3.73
N ALA A 215 13.40 13.50 3.21
CA ALA A 215 14.69 14.10 2.89
C ALA A 215 15.57 14.21 4.15
N GLU A 216 14.99 14.54 5.31
CA GLU A 216 15.70 14.53 6.60
C GLU A 216 16.19 13.14 7.00
N TYR A 217 15.36 12.12 6.83
CA TYR A 217 15.75 10.73 7.13
C TYR A 217 16.88 10.27 6.21
N ILE A 218 16.79 10.57 4.91
CA ILE A 218 17.83 10.26 3.93
C ILE A 218 19.12 10.99 4.28
N THR A 219 19.04 12.29 4.57
CA THR A 219 20.19 13.12 4.96
C THR A 219 20.91 12.55 6.18
N THR A 220 20.15 12.27 7.24
CA THR A 220 20.70 11.69 8.49
C THR A 220 21.37 10.34 8.22
N TYR A 221 20.73 9.47 7.44
CA TYR A 221 21.26 8.15 7.14
C TYR A 221 22.52 8.19 6.25
N LEU A 222 22.54 9.02 5.21
CA LEU A 222 23.70 9.18 4.34
C LEU A 222 24.87 9.84 5.07
N LYS A 223 24.63 10.85 5.91
CA LYS A 223 25.67 11.45 6.78
C LYS A 223 26.27 10.41 7.73
N PHE A 224 25.44 9.58 8.36
CA PHE A 224 25.92 8.48 9.20
C PHE A 224 26.82 7.50 8.44
N ARG A 225 26.46 7.15 7.19
CA ARG A 225 27.28 6.28 6.33
C ARG A 225 28.64 6.91 6.02
N ILE A 226 28.66 8.19 5.65
CA ILE A 226 29.89 8.95 5.36
C ILE A 226 30.77 9.01 6.61
N GLN A 227 30.21 9.38 7.77
CA GLN A 227 30.92 9.43 9.05
C GLN A 227 31.44 8.06 9.51
N SER A 228 30.79 6.98 9.10
CA SER A 228 31.23 5.59 9.34
C SER A 228 32.36 5.15 8.40
N GLY A 229 32.85 6.04 7.53
CA GLY A 229 33.94 5.80 6.59
C GLY A 229 33.52 5.17 5.26
N GLU A 230 32.21 5.15 4.94
CA GLU A 230 31.73 4.70 3.63
C GLU A 230 31.91 5.83 2.58
N ASN A 231 32.54 5.50 1.44
CA ASN A 231 32.59 6.42 0.29
C ASN A 231 31.25 6.40 -0.46
N VAL A 232 30.31 7.26 -0.03
CA VAL A 232 28.99 7.39 -0.66
C VAL A 232 29.10 8.30 -1.89
N THR A 233 28.75 7.76 -3.06
CA THR A 233 28.75 8.47 -4.34
C THR A 233 27.33 8.51 -4.91
N MET A 234 27.13 9.27 -6.00
CA MET A 234 25.85 9.28 -6.73
C MET A 234 25.46 7.89 -7.27
N ASN A 235 26.43 7.00 -7.50
CA ASN A 235 26.18 5.63 -7.92
C ASN A 235 25.91 4.68 -6.75
N SER A 236 26.11 5.10 -5.50
CA SER A 236 25.88 4.24 -4.34
C SER A 236 24.38 3.99 -4.16
N PRO A 237 23.95 2.78 -3.76
CA PRO A 237 22.55 2.54 -3.41
C PRO A 237 22.14 3.42 -2.22
N ILE A 238 20.87 3.85 -2.20
CA ILE A 238 20.34 4.65 -1.08
C ILE A 238 20.40 3.84 0.20
N ILE A 239 20.09 2.54 0.15
CA ILE A 239 20.01 1.63 1.29
C ILE A 239 21.07 0.52 1.19
N THR A 240 21.86 0.34 2.26
CA THR A 240 22.96 -0.64 2.33
C THR A 240 22.94 -1.50 3.59
N HIS A 241 23.73 -2.57 3.57
CA HIS A 241 24.00 -3.39 4.76
C HIS A 241 24.61 -2.56 5.90
N ASP A 242 24.25 -2.89 7.15
CA ASP A 242 24.84 -2.22 8.31
C ASP A 242 26.34 -2.56 8.41
N PRO A 243 27.22 -1.57 8.65
CA PRO A 243 28.64 -1.82 8.83
C PRO A 243 28.93 -2.81 9.98
N LYS A 244 28.15 -2.71 11.07
CA LYS A 244 28.38 -3.41 12.35
C LYS A 244 27.96 -4.88 12.37
N GLY A 245 27.15 -5.35 11.42
CA GLY A 245 26.63 -6.73 11.38
C GLY A 245 27.57 -7.75 10.73
N THR A 246 28.81 -7.37 10.46
CA THR A 246 29.77 -8.19 9.72
C THR A 246 30.73 -8.88 10.67
N LYS A 247 31.00 -10.17 10.46
CA LYS A 247 32.18 -10.81 11.05
C LYS A 247 33.38 -9.99 10.59
N LYS A 248 34.07 -9.36 11.55
CA LYS A 248 35.41 -8.82 11.33
C LYS A 248 36.31 -10.02 11.06
N GLU A 249 36.43 -10.42 9.80
CA GLU A 249 37.63 -11.17 9.42
C GLU A 249 38.79 -10.18 9.55
N GLU A 250 39.75 -10.57 10.38
CA GLU A 250 40.90 -9.75 10.78
C GLU A 250 41.59 -9.21 9.53
N GLY A 251 41.64 -7.88 9.40
CA GLY A 251 42.45 -7.19 8.38
C GLY A 251 41.68 -6.39 7.32
N ASN A 252 40.35 -6.52 7.17
CA ASN A 252 39.61 -5.80 6.12
C ASN A 252 38.42 -4.99 6.67
N LYS A 253 38.57 -3.67 6.73
CA LYS A 253 37.49 -2.73 7.10
C LYS A 253 36.33 -2.86 6.07
N ASN A 254 35.13 -3.19 6.55
CA ASN A 254 33.83 -2.99 5.87
C ASN A 254 33.66 -3.52 4.42
N GLN A 255 34.00 -4.78 4.12
CA GLN A 255 33.79 -5.36 2.77
C GLN A 255 32.33 -5.36 2.24
N ASN A 256 31.34 -5.15 3.12
CA ASN A 256 29.91 -5.12 2.77
C ASN A 256 29.27 -3.71 2.79
N ALA A 257 30.00 -2.66 3.20
CA ALA A 257 29.49 -1.28 3.06
C ALA A 257 29.32 -0.95 1.58
N GLY A 258 28.26 -0.24 1.21
CA GLY A 258 27.95 0.06 -0.19
C GLY A 258 27.27 -1.08 -0.98
N ARG A 259 27.10 -2.28 -0.40
CA ARG A 259 26.42 -3.38 -1.10
C ARG A 259 24.90 -3.21 -1.11
N ILE A 260 24.30 -3.59 -2.23
CA ILE A 260 22.85 -3.60 -2.42
C ILE A 260 22.22 -4.64 -1.48
N LEU A 261 21.16 -4.24 -0.78
CA LEU A 261 20.36 -5.13 0.05
C LEU A 261 19.33 -5.87 -0.79
N LYS A 262 19.18 -7.18 -0.55
CA LYS A 262 18.05 -7.94 -1.11
C LYS A 262 16.73 -7.45 -0.50
N THR A 263 15.66 -7.53 -1.28
CA THR A 263 14.28 -7.18 -0.85
C THR A 263 13.90 -7.79 0.51
N LEU A 264 14.31 -9.04 0.75
CA LEU A 264 14.04 -9.75 2.00
C LEU A 264 14.53 -9.01 3.24
N PHE A 265 15.72 -8.41 3.17
CA PHE A 265 16.32 -7.70 4.31
C PHE A 265 15.68 -6.32 4.51
N LEU A 266 15.28 -5.66 3.42
CA LEU A 266 14.50 -4.42 3.48
C LEU A 266 13.15 -4.67 4.17
N GLU A 267 12.44 -5.73 3.79
CA GLU A 267 11.18 -6.12 4.43
C GLU A 267 11.35 -6.55 5.89
N ARG A 268 12.52 -7.10 6.25
CA ARG A 268 12.82 -7.46 7.65
C ARG A 268 12.88 -6.22 8.52
N ASP A 269 13.60 -5.18 8.12
CA ASP A 269 13.70 -3.93 8.89
C ASP A 269 12.33 -3.29 9.12
N VAL A 270 11.48 -3.26 8.08
CA VAL A 270 10.11 -2.76 8.21
C VAL A 270 9.29 -3.62 9.16
N ARG A 271 9.39 -4.96 9.05
CA ARG A 271 8.68 -5.89 9.93
C ARG A 271 9.09 -5.73 11.40
N ASP A 272 10.38 -5.54 11.64
CA ASP A 272 10.91 -5.36 12.98
C ASP A 272 10.39 -4.05 13.60
N ALA A 273 10.38 -2.95 12.83
CA ALA A 273 9.79 -1.69 13.28
C ALA A 273 8.28 -1.80 13.60
N ILE A 274 7.51 -2.48 12.72
CA ILE A 274 6.07 -2.74 12.92
C ILE A 274 5.84 -3.51 14.22
N LYS A 275 6.61 -4.58 14.45
CA LYS A 275 6.50 -5.42 15.65
C LYS A 275 6.88 -4.64 16.91
N SER A 276 7.97 -3.88 16.86
CA SER A 276 8.41 -3.03 17.98
C SER A 276 7.39 -1.95 18.35
N ALA A 277 6.58 -1.51 17.38
CA ALA A 277 5.47 -0.58 17.63
C ALA A 277 4.19 -1.25 18.14
N GLY A 278 4.17 -2.59 18.27
CA GLY A 278 3.05 -3.37 18.79
C GLY A 278 2.05 -3.86 17.72
N PHE A 279 2.43 -3.84 16.44
CA PHE A 279 1.56 -4.24 15.34
C PHE A 279 2.02 -5.57 14.70
N GLN A 280 1.12 -6.20 13.93
CA GLN A 280 1.37 -7.48 13.24
C GLN A 280 1.17 -7.38 11.72
N TRP A 281 1.26 -6.18 11.15
CA TRP A 281 1.06 -5.96 9.72
C TRP A 281 2.21 -6.46 8.85
N ARG A 282 1.93 -6.69 7.57
CA ARG A 282 2.98 -7.00 6.60
C ARG A 282 3.67 -5.70 6.15
N PRO A 283 4.97 -5.75 5.79
CA PRO A 283 5.69 -4.58 5.29
C PRO A 283 5.01 -3.85 4.12
N TYR A 284 4.29 -4.58 3.27
CA TYR A 284 3.58 -4.01 2.11
C TYR A 284 2.47 -3.02 2.50
N VAL A 285 1.98 -3.05 3.74
CA VAL A 285 0.99 -2.10 4.24
C VAL A 285 1.48 -0.64 4.17
N MET A 286 2.80 -0.42 4.23
CA MET A 286 3.39 0.92 4.08
C MET A 286 3.10 1.50 2.69
N ARG A 287 3.23 0.68 1.64
CA ARG A 287 2.89 1.12 0.29
C ARG A 287 1.37 1.30 0.12
N ALA A 288 0.56 0.48 0.78
CA ALA A 288 -0.89 0.64 0.78
C ALA A 288 -1.31 1.98 1.43
N TYR A 289 -0.61 2.41 2.50
CA TYR A 289 -0.79 3.72 3.11
C TYR A 289 -0.65 4.86 2.11
N PHE A 290 0.43 4.87 1.32
CA PHE A 290 0.62 5.87 0.27
C PHE A 290 -0.58 5.94 -0.69
N SER A 291 -1.07 4.78 -1.16
CA SER A 291 -2.24 4.71 -2.05
C SER A 291 -3.48 5.31 -1.41
N THR A 292 -3.81 4.88 -0.19
CA THR A 292 -5.02 5.31 0.51
C THR A 292 -5.00 6.81 0.82
N GLN A 293 -3.85 7.36 1.21
CA GLN A 293 -3.74 8.81 1.45
C GLN A 293 -3.89 9.62 0.15
N LEU A 294 -3.39 9.11 -0.98
CA LEU A 294 -3.61 9.76 -2.27
C LEU A 294 -5.05 9.61 -2.77
N ASP A 295 -5.75 8.53 -2.45
CA ASP A 295 -7.20 8.41 -2.75
C ASP A 295 -7.99 9.49 -1.98
N ILE A 296 -7.62 9.76 -0.72
CA ILE A 296 -8.22 10.85 0.06
C ILE A 296 -7.89 12.22 -0.56
N ALA A 297 -6.65 12.42 -1.01
CA ALA A 297 -6.24 13.67 -1.65
C ALA A 297 -6.93 13.89 -3.01
N GLU A 298 -7.13 12.83 -3.78
CA GLU A 298 -7.91 12.83 -5.03
C GLU A 298 -9.36 13.23 -4.76
N ALA A 299 -10.01 12.60 -3.76
CA ALA A 299 -11.38 12.93 -3.39
C ALA A 299 -11.56 14.40 -2.97
N LYS A 300 -10.48 15.05 -2.52
CA LYS A 300 -10.44 16.48 -2.18
C LYS A 300 -10.00 17.39 -3.34
N GLY A 301 -9.80 16.85 -4.54
CA GLY A 301 -9.40 17.61 -5.73
C GLY A 301 -7.96 18.12 -5.72
N LEU A 302 -7.08 17.57 -4.88
CA LEU A 302 -5.69 18.02 -4.76
C LEU A 302 -4.76 17.42 -5.82
N VAL A 303 -5.11 16.26 -6.35
CA VAL A 303 -4.35 15.49 -7.35
C VAL A 303 -5.30 14.77 -8.29
N SER A 304 -4.91 14.60 -9.55
CA SER A 304 -5.67 13.82 -10.52
C SER A 304 -5.40 12.31 -10.39
N HIS A 305 -6.38 11.50 -10.80
CA HIS A 305 -6.25 10.04 -10.89
C HIS A 305 -4.96 9.60 -11.60
N ASN A 306 -4.70 10.19 -12.77
CA ASN A 306 -3.56 9.85 -13.61
C ASN A 306 -2.22 10.15 -12.94
N TRP A 307 -2.13 11.22 -12.16
CA TRP A 307 -0.89 11.61 -11.49
C TRP A 307 -0.61 10.70 -10.30
N ARG A 308 -1.62 10.37 -9.47
CA ARG A 308 -1.43 9.42 -8.37
C ARG A 308 -1.07 8.02 -8.85
N GLU A 309 -1.72 7.53 -9.92
CA GLU A 309 -1.40 6.22 -10.51
C GLU A 309 0.02 6.22 -11.10
N PHE A 310 0.43 7.34 -11.70
CA PHE A 310 1.80 7.53 -12.20
C PHE A 310 2.83 7.48 -11.06
N TRP A 311 2.65 8.25 -9.98
CA TRP A 311 3.57 8.24 -8.82
C TRP A 311 3.61 6.87 -8.14
N HIS A 312 2.47 6.16 -8.09
CA HIS A 312 2.41 4.80 -7.58
C HIS A 312 3.10 3.78 -8.51
N GLY A 313 3.43 4.15 -9.75
CA GLY A 313 4.03 3.25 -10.73
C GLY A 313 3.04 2.18 -11.21
N HIS A 314 1.76 2.52 -11.29
CA HIS A 314 0.70 1.75 -11.93
C HIS A 314 0.60 2.10 -13.41
N THR A 315 0.33 1.13 -14.28
CA THR A 315 0.24 1.31 -15.75
C THR A 315 -0.68 2.47 -16.13
N GLY A 316 -1.69 2.74 -15.28
CA GLY A 316 -2.74 3.69 -15.54
C GLY A 316 -3.77 3.11 -16.51
N ASP A 317 -4.79 3.90 -16.80
CA ASP A 317 -5.77 3.60 -17.82
C ASP A 317 -5.22 3.88 -19.24
N ILE A 318 -6.09 3.80 -20.25
CA ILE A 318 -5.71 4.11 -21.64
C ILE A 318 -5.19 5.56 -21.76
N SER A 319 -5.69 6.50 -20.95
CA SER A 319 -5.30 7.91 -21.01
C SER A 319 -3.86 8.15 -20.56
N ALA A 320 -3.31 7.31 -19.68
CA ALA A 320 -1.91 7.33 -19.28
C ALA A 320 -0.95 7.10 -20.47
N ARG A 321 -1.36 6.35 -21.50
CA ARG A 321 -0.55 6.14 -22.72
C ARG A 321 -0.35 7.42 -23.54
N TYR A 322 -1.28 8.37 -23.43
CA TYR A 322 -1.22 9.63 -24.16
C TYR A 322 -0.65 10.79 -23.33
N SER A 323 -0.46 10.60 -22.02
CA SER A 323 0.02 11.59 -21.07
C SER A 323 1.30 11.14 -20.35
N THR A 324 1.18 10.51 -19.19
CA THR A 324 2.26 10.25 -18.23
C THR A 324 3.26 9.17 -18.65
N ASN A 325 2.98 8.40 -19.70
CA ASN A 325 3.90 7.43 -20.28
C ASN A 325 4.86 8.04 -21.33
N LYS A 326 4.81 9.36 -21.58
CA LYS A 326 5.77 10.10 -22.43
C LYS A 326 6.82 10.82 -21.59
N VAL A 327 7.88 11.33 -22.23
CA VAL A 327 8.81 12.26 -21.58
C VAL A 327 8.03 13.51 -21.17
N LEU A 328 7.99 13.77 -19.87
CA LEU A 328 7.24 14.89 -19.31
C LEU A 328 8.06 16.18 -19.42
N PRO A 329 7.49 17.27 -19.97
CA PRO A 329 8.09 18.61 -19.90
C PRO A 329 8.36 19.03 -18.45
N LYS A 330 9.34 19.91 -18.24
CA LYS A 330 9.73 20.38 -16.90
C LYS A 330 8.56 21.09 -16.20
N GLU A 331 7.76 21.84 -16.94
CA GLU A 331 6.60 22.55 -16.39
C GLU A 331 5.59 21.57 -15.77
N ILE A 332 5.31 20.44 -16.45
CA ILE A 332 4.42 19.40 -15.93
C ILE A 332 5.00 18.75 -14.67
N ILE A 333 6.32 18.53 -14.61
CA ILE A 333 6.97 17.98 -13.43
C ILE A 333 6.81 18.93 -12.22
N GLU A 334 6.93 20.25 -12.44
CA GLU A 334 6.75 21.24 -11.37
C GLU A 334 5.27 21.39 -10.94
N GLU A 335 4.33 21.26 -11.86
CA GLU A 335 2.90 21.16 -11.50
C GLU A 335 2.61 19.91 -10.68
N MET A 336 3.17 18.76 -11.08
CA MET A 336 3.09 17.52 -10.30
C MET A 336 3.73 17.68 -8.92
N ARG A 337 4.87 18.38 -8.82
CA ARG A 337 5.54 18.68 -7.55
C ARG A 337 4.64 19.52 -6.65
N THR A 338 3.98 20.53 -7.21
CA THR A 338 3.03 21.39 -6.50
C THR A 338 1.82 20.60 -6.00
N ALA A 339 1.25 19.73 -6.82
CA ALA A 339 0.14 18.86 -6.43
C ALA A 339 0.57 17.86 -5.33
N TYR A 340 1.75 17.25 -5.46
CA TYR A 340 2.29 16.35 -4.45
C TYR A 340 2.49 17.10 -3.12
N LYS A 341 3.05 18.31 -3.14
CA LYS A 341 3.24 19.15 -1.95
C LYS A 341 1.92 19.42 -1.22
N LYS A 342 0.82 19.67 -1.96
CA LYS A 342 -0.53 19.80 -1.37
C LYS A 342 -1.03 18.49 -0.72
N CYS A 343 -0.53 17.34 -1.16
CA CYS A 343 -0.88 16.03 -0.60
C CYS A 343 -0.04 15.67 0.65
N GLU A 344 1.10 16.31 0.89
CA GLU A 344 2.00 16.00 2.01
C GLU A 344 1.32 15.95 3.39
N PRO A 345 0.38 16.86 3.75
CA PRO A 345 -0.29 16.80 5.04
C PRO A 345 -1.02 15.48 5.32
N TYR A 346 -1.41 14.73 4.29
CA TYR A 346 -2.01 13.40 4.40
C TYR A 346 -0.95 12.29 4.46
N LEU A 347 0.19 12.51 3.81
CA LEU A 347 1.25 11.51 3.65
C LEU A 347 2.22 11.49 4.84
N THR A 348 2.84 12.62 5.15
CA THR A 348 3.90 12.71 6.17
C THR A 348 3.30 12.60 7.57
N THR A 349 4.09 12.13 8.55
CA THR A 349 3.62 12.01 9.94
C THR A 349 3.96 13.21 10.81
N ASP A 350 4.90 14.03 10.35
CA ASP A 350 5.22 15.26 11.04
C ASP A 350 4.15 16.32 10.73
N THR A 351 3.80 17.05 11.78
CA THR A 351 3.08 18.31 11.63
C THR A 351 4.08 19.28 11.02
N PRO A 352 3.77 19.95 9.90
CA PRO A 352 4.62 20.99 9.36
C PRO A 352 4.99 21.96 10.49
N GLU A 353 6.27 22.25 10.65
CA GLU A 353 6.70 23.35 11.50
C GLU A 353 6.00 24.62 11.00
N GLY A 354 5.11 25.17 11.83
CA GLY A 354 4.33 26.36 11.48
C GLY A 354 2.80 26.25 11.57
N ILE A 355 2.22 25.06 11.79
CA ILE A 355 0.81 24.97 12.20
C ILE A 355 0.76 25.14 13.71
N SER A 356 0.38 26.34 14.17
CA SER A 356 0.12 26.60 15.59
C SER A 356 -0.86 25.55 16.14
N GLN A 357 -0.78 25.21 17.44
CA GLN A 357 -1.79 24.38 18.09
C GLN A 357 -3.21 24.88 17.77
N GLN A 358 -3.39 26.21 17.66
CA GLN A 358 -4.66 26.83 17.28
C GLN A 358 -5.08 26.50 15.85
N ASP A 359 -4.17 26.48 14.88
CA ASP A 359 -4.47 26.12 13.49
C ASP A 359 -4.81 24.64 13.34
N SER A 360 -4.16 23.77 14.13
CA SER A 360 -4.48 22.34 14.16
C SER A 360 -5.88 22.08 14.74
N ILE A 361 -6.26 22.81 15.80
CA ILE A 361 -7.60 22.76 16.39
C ILE A 361 -8.63 23.32 15.42
N ARG A 362 -8.30 24.40 14.70
CA ARG A 362 -9.17 25.00 13.69
C ARG A 362 -9.46 24.03 12.54
N LEU A 363 -8.43 23.38 11.99
CA LEU A 363 -8.57 22.36 10.95
C LEU A 363 -9.40 21.15 11.43
N LEU A 364 -9.21 20.71 12.68
CA LEU A 364 -10.01 19.63 13.26
C LEU A 364 -11.48 20.03 13.34
N ARG A 365 -11.77 21.21 13.90
CA ARG A 365 -13.15 21.74 14.01
C ARG A 365 -13.80 21.92 12.64
N GLU A 366 -13.06 22.43 11.66
CA GLU A 366 -13.55 22.58 10.28
C GLU A 366 -13.88 21.22 9.65
N SER A 367 -13.05 20.20 9.87
CA SER A 367 -13.33 18.84 9.42
C SER A 367 -14.58 18.23 10.08
N THR A 368 -14.81 18.51 11.38
CA THR A 368 -16.00 18.07 12.11
C THR A 368 -17.26 18.76 11.60
N ILE A 369 -17.22 20.08 11.37
CA ILE A 369 -18.32 20.84 10.76
C ILE A 369 -18.66 20.24 9.40
N ASN A 370 -17.68 20.04 8.52
CA ASN A 370 -17.93 19.50 7.18
C ASN A 370 -18.57 18.10 7.22
N ALA A 371 -18.09 17.21 8.09
CA ALA A 371 -18.66 15.88 8.24
C ALA A 371 -20.13 15.91 8.72
N ILE A 372 -20.43 16.80 9.68
CA ILE A 372 -21.80 16.97 10.21
C ILE A 372 -22.70 17.68 9.21
N SER A 373 -22.19 18.68 8.49
CA SER A 373 -22.91 19.39 7.43
C SER A 373 -23.41 18.45 6.34
N ILE A 374 -22.57 17.51 5.90
CA ILE A 374 -22.97 16.50 4.90
C ILE A 374 -24.04 15.56 5.48
N TYR A 375 -23.88 15.11 6.71
CA TYR A 375 -24.80 14.13 7.32
C TYR A 375 -26.15 14.73 7.74
N ALA A 376 -26.15 15.99 8.18
CA ALA A 376 -27.32 16.67 8.72
C ALA A 376 -27.96 17.66 7.74
N ASP A 377 -27.43 17.78 6.52
CA ASP A 377 -27.82 18.79 5.53
C ASP A 377 -27.78 20.23 6.08
N LEU A 378 -26.75 20.47 6.91
CA LEU A 378 -26.58 21.72 7.65
C LEU A 378 -25.68 22.67 6.83
N THR A 379 -26.26 23.78 6.38
CA THR A 379 -25.52 24.88 5.75
C THR A 379 -25.22 25.96 6.77
N LEU A 380 -23.93 26.28 6.97
CA LEU A 380 -23.48 27.34 7.87
C LEU A 380 -22.82 28.46 7.09
N SER A 381 -23.20 29.69 7.40
CA SER A 381 -22.51 30.91 6.95
C SER A 381 -21.11 31.01 7.55
N GLN A 382 -20.28 31.89 7.00
CA GLN A 382 -18.93 32.11 7.52
C GLN A 382 -18.94 32.68 8.95
N GLU A 383 -19.90 33.57 9.24
CA GLU A 383 -20.08 34.15 10.57
C GLU A 383 -20.43 33.10 11.63
N GLU A 384 -21.28 32.12 11.28
CA GLU A 384 -21.62 31.01 12.17
C GLU A 384 -20.45 30.07 12.41
N LYS A 385 -19.61 29.83 11.40
CA LYS A 385 -18.38 29.03 11.54
C LYS A 385 -17.37 29.72 12.46
N GLU A 386 -17.15 31.02 12.28
CA GLU A 386 -16.26 31.80 13.15
C GLU A 386 -16.77 31.81 14.61
N ARG A 387 -18.09 31.93 14.81
CA ARG A 387 -18.68 31.82 16.14
C ARG A 387 -18.42 30.44 16.76
N LEU A 388 -18.62 29.35 16.01
CA LEU A 388 -18.30 28.00 16.49
C LEU A 388 -16.81 27.84 16.83
N PHE A 389 -15.91 28.41 16.03
CA PHE A 389 -14.48 28.35 16.29
C PHE A 389 -14.04 29.13 17.53
N SER A 390 -14.84 30.09 18.01
CA SER A 390 -14.56 30.82 19.25
C SER A 390 -14.95 30.06 20.53
N LEU A 391 -15.76 29.01 20.43
CA LEU A 391 -16.22 28.23 21.58
C LEU A 391 -15.12 27.32 22.15
N ASN A 392 -15.27 26.88 23.40
CA ASN A 392 -14.44 25.80 23.93
C ASN A 392 -14.84 24.43 23.31
N VAL A 393 -14.10 23.36 23.59
CA VAL A 393 -14.32 22.05 22.91
C VAL A 393 -15.69 21.45 23.23
N ASP A 394 -16.14 21.54 24.48
CA ASP A 394 -17.41 20.97 24.91
C ASP A 394 -18.58 21.76 24.33
N GLU A 395 -18.51 23.09 24.43
CA GLU A 395 -19.50 24.02 23.85
C GLU A 395 -19.59 23.89 22.33
N PHE A 396 -18.45 23.75 21.63
CA PHE A 396 -18.40 23.52 20.19
C PHE A 396 -19.19 22.26 19.80
N ASN A 397 -18.98 21.16 20.52
CA ASN A 397 -19.63 19.89 20.23
C ASN A 397 -21.13 19.94 20.53
N GLU A 398 -21.52 20.57 21.64
CA GLU A 398 -22.94 20.74 22.00
C GLU A 398 -23.67 21.63 21.00
N GLU A 399 -23.11 22.77 20.65
CA GLU A 399 -23.74 23.72 19.74
C GLU A 399 -23.84 23.16 18.32
N LEU A 400 -22.81 22.47 17.83
CA LEU A 400 -22.85 21.81 16.52
C LEU A 400 -23.88 20.68 16.48
N ARG A 401 -24.04 19.90 17.56
CA ARG A 401 -25.12 18.89 17.68
C ARG A 401 -26.50 19.54 17.68
N ARG A 402 -26.66 20.68 18.37
CA ARG A 402 -27.91 21.44 18.42
C ARG A 402 -28.30 21.95 17.03
N LEU A 403 -27.35 22.54 16.28
CA LEU A 403 -27.55 23.02 14.91
C LEU A 403 -27.91 21.88 13.96
N ALA A 404 -27.20 20.75 14.03
CA ALA A 404 -27.49 19.58 13.22
C ALA A 404 -28.89 19.01 13.50
N LYS A 405 -29.31 18.94 14.76
CA LYS A 405 -30.65 18.49 15.14
C LYS A 405 -31.74 19.44 14.62
N LYS A 406 -31.54 20.74 14.76
CA LYS A 406 -32.47 21.77 14.28
C LYS A 406 -32.64 21.72 12.76
N SER A 407 -31.54 21.60 12.01
CA SER A 407 -31.56 21.51 10.55
C SER A 407 -32.29 20.25 10.07
N ARG A 408 -32.05 19.08 10.68
CA ARG A 408 -32.80 17.85 10.37
C ARG A 408 -34.31 17.99 10.65
N MET A 409 -34.68 18.58 11.79
CA MET A 409 -36.09 18.79 12.15
C MET A 409 -36.81 19.77 11.20
N GLN A 410 -36.10 20.77 10.66
CA GLN A 410 -36.64 21.69 9.66
C GLN A 410 -36.80 21.05 8.27
N ASN A 411 -35.91 20.13 7.91
CA ASN A 411 -35.93 19.44 6.61
C ASN A 411 -36.94 18.27 6.57
N GLU A 412 -37.36 17.71 7.71
CA GLU A 412 -38.38 16.64 7.75
C GLU A 412 -39.81 17.10 7.36
N ASN A 413 -40.05 18.40 7.16
CA ASN A 413 -41.37 18.90 6.77
C ASN A 413 -41.36 20.06 5.74
N ASN A 414 -40.37 20.10 4.85
CA ASN A 414 -40.30 21.08 3.74
C ASN A 414 -40.47 22.55 4.21
N GLY A 415 -39.97 22.87 5.42
CA GLY A 415 -40.09 24.21 6.02
C GLY A 415 -41.46 24.56 6.62
N ASN A 416 -42.45 23.67 6.59
CA ASN A 416 -43.77 23.93 7.16
C ASN A 416 -43.82 23.46 8.64
N ARG A 417 -44.30 24.31 9.55
CA ARG A 417 -44.40 23.96 10.98
C ARG A 417 -45.57 23.05 11.30
N ASN A 418 -46.56 23.00 10.41
CA ASN A 418 -47.77 22.21 10.57
C ASN A 418 -47.79 21.08 9.55
N LYS A 419 -48.32 19.92 9.94
CA LYS A 419 -48.48 18.75 9.07
C LYS A 419 -49.86 18.15 9.25
N ILE A 420 -50.52 17.84 8.14
CA ILE A 420 -51.76 17.05 8.14
C ILE A 420 -51.35 15.58 8.05
N ILE A 421 -51.77 14.79 9.02
CA ILE A 421 -51.49 13.36 9.11
C ILE A 421 -52.79 12.59 9.27
N THR A 422 -52.77 11.28 9.02
CA THR A 422 -53.92 10.43 9.34
C THR A 422 -53.97 10.17 10.85
N VAL A 423 -55.16 9.92 11.41
CA VAL A 423 -55.29 9.64 12.87
C VAL A 423 -54.51 8.38 13.27
N LYS A 424 -54.30 7.42 12.36
CA LYS A 424 -53.46 6.23 12.59
C LYS A 424 -51.98 6.57 12.82
N GLU A 425 -51.51 7.68 12.27
CA GLU A 425 -50.12 8.12 12.41
C GLU A 425 -49.93 9.05 13.61
N LEU A 426 -51.03 9.50 14.25
CA LEU A 426 -50.99 10.51 15.29
C LEU A 426 -50.10 10.11 16.48
N GLU A 427 -50.22 8.88 16.97
CA GLU A 427 -49.38 8.37 18.07
C GLU A 427 -47.88 8.49 17.77
N ASN A 428 -47.46 8.11 16.55
CA ASN A 428 -46.05 8.20 16.14
C ASN A 428 -45.52 9.64 16.13
N TYR A 429 -46.35 10.64 15.83
CA TYR A 429 -45.94 12.04 15.82
C TYR A 429 -45.94 12.63 17.22
N LEU A 430 -46.88 12.25 18.08
CA LEU A 430 -46.88 12.62 19.50
C LEU A 430 -45.64 12.06 20.23
N ASP A 431 -45.23 10.82 19.94
CA ASP A 431 -43.99 10.21 20.47
C ASP A 431 -42.73 10.98 20.05
N ARG A 432 -42.75 11.56 18.84
CA ARG A 432 -41.70 12.46 18.34
C ARG A 432 -41.81 13.88 18.87
N LYS A 433 -42.65 14.08 19.89
CA LYS A 433 -42.95 15.35 20.56
C LYS A 433 -43.61 16.40 19.67
N TRP A 434 -44.36 16.03 18.65
CA TRP A 434 -45.20 17.01 17.95
C TRP A 434 -46.45 17.34 18.77
N GLU A 435 -46.93 18.57 18.67
CA GLU A 435 -48.15 19.04 19.34
C GLU A 435 -49.37 18.83 18.45
N LEU A 436 -50.45 18.24 18.98
CA LEU A 436 -51.73 18.19 18.28
C LEU A 436 -52.40 19.57 18.31
N ILE A 437 -52.75 20.10 17.13
CA ILE A 437 -53.53 21.34 17.01
C ILE A 437 -55.02 21.03 16.94
N SER A 438 -55.42 20.16 16.02
CA SER A 438 -56.84 19.87 15.78
C SER A 438 -57.04 18.53 15.07
N ILE A 439 -58.23 17.96 15.22
CA ILE A 439 -58.69 16.78 14.47
C ILE A 439 -59.83 17.22 13.56
N PHE A 440 -59.86 16.74 12.32
CA PHE A 440 -60.90 17.08 11.35
C PHE A 440 -62.26 16.53 11.82
N PRO A 441 -63.40 17.17 11.48
CA PRO A 441 -64.72 16.74 11.93
C PRO A 441 -65.09 15.29 11.55
N ALA A 442 -64.52 14.77 10.46
CA ALA A 442 -64.70 13.40 10.01
C ALA A 442 -63.87 12.36 10.79
N GLY A 443 -62.95 12.80 11.67
CA GLY A 443 -62.15 11.94 12.53
C GLY A 443 -61.06 11.12 11.82
N ASP A 444 -60.79 11.40 10.55
CA ASP A 444 -59.85 10.66 9.70
C ASP A 444 -58.44 11.28 9.67
N ARG A 445 -58.33 12.59 9.92
CA ARG A 445 -57.09 13.38 9.82
C ARG A 445 -56.89 14.31 11.01
N ALA A 446 -55.63 14.59 11.32
CA ALA A 446 -55.21 15.51 12.38
C ALA A 446 -54.16 16.50 11.86
N VAL A 447 -54.17 17.72 12.40
CA VAL A 447 -53.11 18.72 12.21
C VAL A 447 -52.18 18.67 13.41
N VAL A 448 -50.91 18.36 13.18
CA VAL A 448 -49.86 18.39 14.20
C VAL A 448 -48.84 19.49 13.90
N ARG A 449 -48.19 20.01 14.93
CA ARG A 449 -47.21 21.09 14.85
C ARG A 449 -45.92 20.74 15.57
N LEU A 450 -44.79 21.16 15.02
CA LEU A 450 -43.50 21.05 15.68
C LEU A 450 -43.42 22.05 16.86
N PRO A 451 -43.03 21.64 18.09
CA PRO A 451 -42.82 22.56 19.20
C PRO A 451 -41.70 23.56 18.90
N ASP A 452 -41.74 24.72 19.54
CA ASP A 452 -40.73 25.79 19.40
C ASP A 452 -39.34 25.40 19.94
#